data_AF-A0A8T7N4N4-F1
#
_entry.id   AF-A0A8T7N4N4-F1
#
_cell.length_a   1.000
_cell.length_b   1.000
_cell.length_c   1.000
_cell.angle_alpha   90.00
_cell.angle_beta   90.00
_cell.angle_gamma   90.00
#
_symmetry.space_group_name_H-M   'P 1'
#
loop_
_entity.id
_entity.type
_entity.pdbx_description
1 polymer ?
#
loop_
_entity_poly.entity_id
_entity_poly.type
_entity_poly.pdbx_seq_one_letter_code
_entity_poly.pdbx_strand_id
1 'polypeptide(L)'
;MFHVDNNSGVANMPALAPAQSNTTTWFTEGDGQKGISWIGQDWLNILQAELLNILAEASIQPDKAQLNQLTLSIKAIIAANAFSRKNNLKEIADAGAEAQRLARGYLGLGALATKNSLGPGDVNALAKDQNLADLENAGTARNNLDVYSKSEGDNRYLRREQNGADIPDKGAFIDNVGLRETVNKAADALPSGGTAVAA
;
A
#
# COMPACT_ATOMS: atom_id res chain seq x y z
N MET A 1 -9.45 -42.85 -19.57
CA MET A 1 -10.74 -43.48 -19.28
C MET A 1 -11.58 -43.39 -20.54
N PHE A 2 -12.40 -44.38 -20.81
CA PHE A 2 -13.41 -44.32 -21.87
C PHE A 2 -14.70 -44.90 -21.30
N HIS A 3 -15.84 -44.43 -21.77
CA HIS A 3 -17.12 -45.02 -21.39
C HIS A 3 -17.21 -46.47 -21.90
N VAL A 4 -18.18 -47.24 -21.42
CA VAL A 4 -18.51 -48.56 -21.99
C VAL A 4 -18.70 -48.43 -23.50
N ASP A 5 -17.78 -49.03 -24.24
CA ASP A 5 -17.70 -48.97 -25.71
C ASP A 5 -17.88 -50.37 -26.29
N ASN A 6 -19.10 -50.87 -26.17
CA ASN A 6 -19.57 -52.12 -26.76
C ASN A 6 -21.10 -52.06 -26.95
N ASN A 7 -21.67 -53.10 -27.57
CA ASN A 7 -23.11 -53.15 -27.90
C ASN A 7 -24.05 -53.31 -26.69
N SER A 8 -23.53 -53.29 -25.45
CA SER A 8 -24.33 -53.35 -24.22
C SER A 8 -24.58 -51.98 -23.59
N GLY A 9 -23.87 -50.94 -24.04
CA GLY A 9 -24.04 -49.58 -23.55
C GLY A 9 -25.36 -48.94 -23.99
N VAL A 10 -25.89 -48.05 -23.15
CA VAL A 10 -27.05 -47.19 -23.48
C VAL A 10 -26.59 -45.74 -23.59
N ALA A 11 -27.21 -44.96 -24.48
CA ALA A 11 -26.75 -43.60 -24.81
C ALA A 11 -26.93 -42.59 -23.67
N ASN A 12 -27.96 -42.76 -22.83
CA ASN A 12 -28.25 -41.91 -21.69
C ASN A 12 -28.06 -42.72 -20.41
N MET A 13 -27.40 -42.12 -19.42
CA MET A 13 -27.26 -42.76 -18.10
C MET A 13 -28.65 -43.02 -17.50
N PRO A 14 -28.97 -44.26 -17.11
CA PRO A 14 -30.23 -44.55 -16.42
C PRO A 14 -30.38 -43.72 -15.14
N ALA A 15 -31.62 -43.43 -14.76
CA ALA A 15 -31.90 -42.77 -13.49
C ALA A 15 -31.39 -43.64 -12.33
N LEU A 16 -30.66 -43.02 -11.40
CA LEU A 16 -30.16 -43.68 -10.19
C LEU A 16 -31.33 -44.10 -9.29
N ALA A 17 -31.26 -45.30 -8.74
CA ALA A 17 -32.22 -45.77 -7.76
C ALA A 17 -32.13 -44.96 -6.45
N PRO A 18 -33.21 -44.92 -5.65
CA PRO A 18 -33.20 -44.25 -4.35
C PRO A 18 -32.14 -44.84 -3.41
N ALA A 19 -31.54 -43.98 -2.59
CA ALA A 19 -30.59 -44.40 -1.57
C ALA A 19 -31.24 -45.42 -0.62
N GLN A 20 -30.59 -46.58 -0.46
CA GLN A 20 -31.09 -47.69 0.36
C GLN A 20 -30.50 -47.71 1.78
N SER A 21 -29.44 -46.93 2.03
CA SER A 21 -28.79 -46.82 3.33
C SER A 21 -28.37 -45.38 3.60
N ASN A 22 -28.52 -44.92 4.84
CA ASN A 22 -28.02 -43.64 5.32
C ASN A 22 -26.66 -43.77 6.04
N THR A 23 -26.12 -44.98 6.10
CA THR A 23 -24.81 -45.27 6.72
C THR A 23 -23.90 -46.01 5.73
N THR A 24 -22.60 -45.73 5.82
CA THR A 24 -21.59 -46.36 4.95
C THR A 24 -21.54 -47.87 5.17
N THR A 25 -21.71 -48.63 4.09
CA THR A 25 -21.59 -50.10 4.06
C THR A 25 -20.40 -50.53 3.20
N TRP A 26 -19.82 -51.69 3.50
CA TRP A 26 -18.64 -52.23 2.82
C TRP A 26 -18.93 -53.59 2.17
N PHE A 27 -18.11 -53.97 1.19
CA PHE A 27 -18.19 -55.27 0.55
C PHE A 27 -17.95 -56.42 1.55
N THR A 28 -18.71 -57.50 1.40
CA THR A 28 -18.57 -58.75 2.17
C THR A 28 -18.75 -59.96 1.26
N GLU A 29 -18.02 -61.03 1.55
CA GLU A 29 -18.18 -62.36 0.93
C GLU A 29 -19.46 -63.09 1.40
N GLY A 30 -20.27 -62.43 2.24
CA GLY A 30 -21.39 -63.04 2.93
C GLY A 30 -20.93 -63.82 4.16
N ASP A 31 -21.86 -64.05 5.09
CA ASP A 31 -21.62 -64.78 6.34
C ASP A 31 -22.50 -66.04 6.45
N GLY A 32 -23.08 -66.46 5.33
CA GLY A 32 -24.03 -67.57 5.26
C GLY A 32 -25.49 -67.17 5.50
N GLN A 33 -25.77 -66.00 6.11
CA GLN A 33 -27.13 -65.44 6.22
C GLN A 33 -27.34 -64.24 5.30
N LYS A 34 -26.31 -63.42 5.12
CA LYS A 34 -26.27 -62.34 4.14
C LYS A 34 -25.55 -62.83 2.88
N GLY A 35 -26.14 -62.57 1.72
CA GLY A 35 -25.50 -62.86 0.43
C GLY A 35 -24.25 -62.02 0.20
N ILE A 36 -23.44 -62.44 -0.77
CA ILE A 36 -22.28 -61.68 -1.25
C ILE A 36 -22.73 -60.31 -1.74
N SER A 37 -21.93 -59.28 -1.48
CA SER A 37 -22.22 -57.92 -1.97
C SER A 37 -22.33 -57.88 -3.49
N TRP A 38 -23.43 -57.32 -3.98
CA TRP A 38 -23.71 -57.19 -5.41
C TRP A 38 -23.37 -55.79 -5.91
N ILE A 39 -22.60 -55.72 -7.01
CA ILE A 39 -22.30 -54.46 -7.70
C ILE A 39 -23.35 -54.25 -8.80
N GLY A 40 -24.28 -53.33 -8.56
CA GLY A 40 -25.31 -52.96 -9.51
C GLY A 40 -24.86 -51.91 -10.54
N GLN A 41 -25.71 -51.69 -11.55
CA GLN A 41 -25.47 -50.69 -12.59
C GLN A 41 -25.23 -49.27 -12.04
N ASP A 42 -25.93 -48.88 -10.98
CA ASP A 42 -25.84 -47.53 -10.42
C ASP A 42 -24.43 -47.27 -9.90
N TRP A 43 -23.84 -48.24 -9.20
CA TRP A 43 -22.49 -48.12 -8.66
C TRP A 43 -21.44 -48.00 -9.77
N LEU A 44 -21.53 -48.83 -10.81
CA LEU A 44 -20.60 -48.79 -11.95
C LEU A 44 -20.77 -47.51 -12.77
N ASN A 45 -22.01 -47.07 -13.01
CA ASN A 45 -22.30 -45.84 -13.73
C ASN A 45 -21.83 -44.61 -12.95
N ILE A 46 -21.99 -44.57 -11.63
CA ILE A 46 -21.45 -43.51 -10.77
C ILE A 46 -19.93 -43.47 -10.90
N LEU A 47 -19.23 -44.59 -10.72
CA LEU A 47 -17.77 -44.60 -10.88
C LEU A 47 -17.33 -44.16 -12.27
N GLN A 48 -18.01 -44.62 -13.33
CA GLN A 48 -17.70 -44.19 -14.68
C GLN A 48 -17.92 -42.67 -14.85
N ALA A 49 -19.03 -42.14 -14.35
CA ALA A 49 -19.34 -40.72 -14.42
C ALA A 49 -18.29 -39.88 -13.68
N GLU A 50 -17.91 -40.25 -12.45
CA GLU A 50 -16.86 -39.58 -11.67
C GLU A 50 -15.52 -39.57 -12.44
N LEU A 51 -15.12 -40.70 -13.02
CA LEU A 51 -13.87 -40.80 -13.76
C LEU A 51 -13.90 -39.98 -15.07
N LEU A 52 -15.04 -39.92 -15.75
CA LEU A 52 -15.22 -39.05 -16.93
C LEU A 52 -15.28 -37.57 -16.55
N ASN A 53 -15.90 -37.22 -15.42
CA ASN A 53 -15.95 -35.85 -14.92
C ASN A 53 -14.55 -35.33 -14.53
N ILE A 54 -13.67 -36.18 -13.99
CA ILE A 54 -12.26 -35.82 -13.75
C ILE A 54 -11.56 -35.44 -15.07
N LEU A 55 -11.81 -36.18 -16.15
CA LEU A 55 -11.27 -35.86 -17.48
C LEU A 55 -11.85 -34.54 -18.00
N ALA A 56 -13.17 -34.35 -17.86
CA ALA A 56 -13.86 -33.13 -18.28
C ALA A 56 -13.35 -31.87 -17.54
N GLU A 57 -13.18 -31.95 -16.22
CA GLU A 57 -12.61 -30.87 -15.39
C GLU A 57 -11.19 -30.52 -15.84
N ALA A 58 -10.40 -31.53 -16.21
CA ALA A 58 -9.08 -31.33 -16.79
C ALA A 58 -9.09 -30.83 -18.25
N SER A 59 -10.27 -30.65 -18.86
CA SER A 59 -10.45 -30.37 -20.29
C SER A 59 -9.79 -31.41 -21.21
N ILE A 60 -9.74 -32.67 -20.78
CA ILE A 60 -9.20 -33.80 -21.53
C ILE A 60 -10.36 -34.64 -22.07
N GLN A 61 -10.35 -34.94 -23.37
CA GLN A 61 -11.34 -35.83 -23.97
C GLN A 61 -11.00 -37.30 -23.70
N PRO A 62 -11.99 -38.17 -23.48
CA PRO A 62 -11.78 -39.62 -23.37
C PRO A 62 -11.11 -40.20 -24.62
N ASP A 63 -10.01 -40.94 -24.42
CA ASP A 63 -9.29 -41.62 -25.50
C ASP A 63 -8.99 -43.09 -25.13
N LYS A 64 -9.53 -44.04 -25.89
CA LYS A 64 -9.36 -45.47 -25.62
C LYS A 64 -7.90 -45.95 -25.77
N ALA A 65 -7.08 -45.26 -26.57
CA ALA A 65 -5.67 -45.58 -26.76
C ALA A 65 -4.77 -45.08 -25.62
N GLN A 66 -5.26 -44.16 -24.79
CA GLN A 66 -4.44 -43.50 -23.79
C GLN A 66 -4.64 -44.07 -22.37
N LEU A 67 -3.67 -44.84 -21.88
CA LEU A 67 -3.78 -45.59 -20.62
C LEU A 67 -3.41 -44.80 -19.35
N ASN A 68 -3.08 -43.51 -19.46
CA ASN A 68 -2.66 -42.66 -18.33
C ASN A 68 -3.52 -41.40 -18.15
N GLN A 69 -4.74 -41.37 -18.71
CA GLN A 69 -5.59 -40.17 -18.71
C GLN A 69 -5.92 -39.64 -17.31
N LEU A 70 -6.13 -40.51 -16.31
CA LEU A 70 -6.37 -40.06 -14.93
C LEU A 70 -5.15 -39.30 -14.39
N THR A 71 -3.95 -39.83 -14.61
CA THR A 71 -2.71 -39.15 -14.24
C THR A 71 -2.54 -37.81 -14.94
N LEU A 72 -2.85 -37.74 -16.25
CA LEU A 72 -2.78 -36.47 -16.98
C LEU A 72 -3.83 -35.48 -16.49
N SER A 73 -5.05 -35.95 -16.20
CA SER A 73 -6.14 -35.11 -15.73
C SER A 73 -5.80 -34.48 -14.39
N ILE A 74 -5.33 -35.28 -13.43
CA ILE A 74 -4.89 -34.79 -12.12
C ILE A 74 -3.75 -33.78 -12.27
N LYS A 75 -2.75 -34.05 -13.13
CA LYS A 75 -1.66 -33.11 -13.40
C LYS A 75 -2.17 -31.78 -13.97
N ALA A 76 -3.12 -31.82 -14.91
CA ALA A 76 -3.70 -30.64 -15.53
C ALA A 76 -4.51 -29.82 -14.51
N ILE A 77 -5.36 -30.46 -13.70
CA ILE A 77 -6.16 -29.80 -12.66
C ILE A 77 -5.26 -29.12 -11.62
N ILE A 78 -4.22 -29.82 -11.14
CA ILE A 78 -3.28 -29.24 -10.19
C ILE A 78 -2.54 -28.04 -10.82
N ALA A 79 -2.10 -28.17 -12.08
CA ALA A 79 -1.40 -27.09 -12.77
C ALA A 79 -2.28 -25.86 -13.01
N ALA A 80 -3.56 -26.05 -13.36
CA ALA A 80 -4.51 -24.98 -13.59
C ALA A 80 -4.83 -24.19 -12.31
N ASN A 81 -4.82 -24.86 -11.15
CA ASN A 81 -5.09 -24.26 -9.85
C ASN A 81 -3.84 -23.74 -9.14
N ALA A 82 -2.65 -23.94 -9.70
CA ALA A 82 -1.40 -23.51 -9.10
C ALA A 82 -1.00 -22.09 -9.53
N PHE A 83 -0.64 -21.24 -8.56
CA PHE A 83 0.08 -20.00 -8.85
C PHE A 83 1.49 -20.33 -9.34
N SER A 84 1.80 -20.01 -10.60
CA SER A 84 3.04 -20.43 -11.24
C SER A 84 4.11 -19.35 -11.17
N ARG A 85 5.27 -19.68 -10.61
CA ARG A 85 6.49 -18.84 -10.68
C ARG A 85 6.93 -18.59 -12.12
N LYS A 86 6.66 -19.51 -13.06
CA LYS A 86 7.02 -19.33 -14.47
C LYS A 86 6.24 -18.20 -15.13
N ASN A 87 5.00 -17.95 -14.67
CA ASN A 87 4.16 -16.86 -15.15
C ASN A 87 4.36 -15.58 -14.33
N ASN A 88 5.39 -15.52 -13.48
CA ASN A 88 5.64 -14.41 -12.57
C ASN A 88 4.41 -14.01 -11.74
N LEU A 89 3.58 -14.99 -11.35
CA LEU A 89 2.36 -14.79 -10.57
C LEU A 89 1.33 -13.86 -11.26
N LYS A 90 1.32 -13.82 -12.60
CA LYS A 90 0.33 -13.05 -13.39
C LYS A 90 -1.11 -13.40 -13.01
N GLU A 91 -1.36 -14.60 -12.50
CA GLU A 91 -2.67 -15.04 -12.03
C GLU A 91 -3.22 -14.15 -10.88
N ILE A 92 -2.34 -13.57 -10.04
CA ILE A 92 -2.72 -12.58 -9.01
C ILE A 92 -3.19 -11.27 -9.67
N ALA A 93 -2.52 -10.88 -10.76
CA ALA A 93 -2.91 -9.68 -11.50
C ALA A 93 -4.26 -9.89 -12.20
N ASP A 94 -4.46 -11.05 -12.81
CA ASP A 94 -5.70 -11.44 -13.51
C ASP A 94 -6.89 -11.60 -12.54
N ALA A 95 -6.65 -12.03 -11.29
CA ALA A 95 -7.65 -12.06 -10.23
C ALA A 95 -8.11 -10.65 -9.77
N GLY A 96 -7.43 -9.59 -10.22
CA GLY A 96 -7.87 -8.20 -10.06
C GLY A 96 -7.20 -7.42 -8.94
N ALA A 97 -7.62 -6.16 -8.80
CA ALA A 97 -6.94 -5.18 -7.93
C ALA A 97 -6.92 -5.57 -6.45
N GLU A 98 -7.97 -6.23 -5.96
CA GLU A 98 -8.06 -6.66 -4.55
C GLU A 98 -7.07 -7.80 -4.24
N ALA A 99 -6.94 -8.79 -5.14
CA ALA A 99 -5.96 -9.85 -5.00
C ALA A 99 -4.53 -9.30 -4.99
N GLN A 100 -4.23 -8.33 -5.87
CA GLN A 100 -2.94 -7.65 -5.88
C GLN A 100 -2.70 -6.89 -4.56
N ARG A 101 -3.72 -6.24 -3.99
CA ARG A 101 -3.63 -5.52 -2.71
C ARG A 101 -3.34 -6.46 -1.54
N LEU A 102 -4.08 -7.57 -1.45
CA LEU A 102 -3.87 -8.59 -0.42
C LEU A 102 -2.48 -9.21 -0.55
N ALA A 103 -2.04 -9.56 -1.77
CA ALA A 103 -0.70 -10.11 -2.00
C ALA A 103 0.41 -9.18 -1.51
N ARG A 104 0.31 -7.87 -1.79
CA ARG A 104 1.23 -6.86 -1.25
C ARG A 104 1.18 -6.81 0.28
N GLY A 105 -0.02 -6.83 0.86
CA GLY A 105 -0.22 -6.84 2.31
C GLY A 105 0.44 -8.04 3.00
N TYR A 106 0.28 -9.25 2.44
CA TYR A 106 0.92 -10.45 2.97
C TYR A 106 2.45 -10.43 2.85
N LEU A 107 2.99 -9.78 1.83
CA LEU A 107 4.43 -9.54 1.68
C LEU A 107 4.95 -8.39 2.55
N GLY A 108 4.08 -7.68 3.27
CA GLY A 108 4.47 -6.48 4.03
C GLY A 108 4.87 -5.30 3.14
N LEU A 109 4.50 -5.33 1.85
CA LEU A 109 4.76 -4.24 0.92
C LEU A 109 3.74 -3.12 1.18
N GLY A 110 4.24 -1.95 1.58
CA GLY A 110 3.43 -0.76 1.82
C GLY A 110 2.77 -0.21 0.55
N ALA A 111 1.87 0.77 0.71
CA ALA A 111 1.10 1.37 -0.39
C ALA A 111 1.98 2.04 -1.47
N LEU A 112 3.17 2.52 -1.11
CA LEU A 112 4.10 3.15 -2.05
C LEU A 112 4.67 2.18 -3.09
N ALA A 113 4.60 0.87 -2.85
CA ALA A 113 5.14 -0.15 -3.76
C ALA A 113 4.47 -0.17 -5.15
N THR A 114 3.31 0.48 -5.31
CA THR A 114 2.62 0.57 -6.61
C THR A 114 2.90 1.86 -7.37
N LYS A 115 3.67 2.79 -6.82
CA LYS A 115 3.98 4.05 -7.48
C LYS A 115 5.23 3.92 -8.36
N ASN A 116 5.11 4.35 -9.62
CA ASN A 116 6.25 4.40 -10.55
C ASN A 116 7.27 5.49 -10.18
N SER A 117 6.84 6.50 -9.41
CA SER A 117 7.69 7.57 -8.91
C SER A 117 7.12 8.06 -7.58
N LEU A 118 8.00 8.48 -6.68
CA LEU A 118 7.65 9.03 -5.37
C LEU A 118 7.88 10.54 -5.40
N GLY A 119 6.84 11.29 -5.06
CA GLY A 119 6.94 12.72 -4.83
C GLY A 119 7.40 13.05 -3.41
N PRO A 120 7.77 14.31 -3.12
CA PRO A 120 8.15 14.73 -1.77
C PRO A 120 7.08 14.40 -0.72
N GLY A 121 5.80 14.65 -1.03
CA GLY A 121 4.69 14.32 -0.14
C GLY A 121 4.50 12.82 0.13
N ASP A 122 4.97 11.94 -0.75
CA ASP A 122 4.89 10.48 -0.54
C ASP A 122 5.85 9.99 0.55
N VAL A 123 6.92 10.74 0.78
CA VAL A 123 8.01 10.38 1.68
C VAL A 123 8.23 11.42 2.79
N ASN A 124 7.28 12.33 2.98
CA ASN A 124 7.35 13.46 3.93
C ASN A 124 8.61 14.32 3.74
N ALA A 125 9.01 14.54 2.49
CA ALA A 125 10.09 15.44 2.11
C ALA A 125 9.55 16.78 1.62
N LEU A 126 10.41 17.80 1.66
CA LEU A 126 10.12 19.12 1.11
C LEU A 126 10.29 19.14 -0.41
N ALA A 127 9.40 19.87 -1.08
CA ALA A 127 9.39 20.07 -2.51
C ALA A 127 10.35 21.21 -2.91
N LYS A 128 11.33 20.90 -3.77
CA LYS A 128 12.40 21.85 -4.16
C LYS A 128 11.84 23.10 -4.85
N ASP A 129 10.82 22.92 -5.67
CA ASP A 129 10.13 23.98 -6.41
C ASP A 129 9.26 24.87 -5.51
N GLN A 130 8.93 24.42 -4.29
CA GLN A 130 8.20 25.22 -3.32
C GLN A 130 9.10 26.14 -2.48
N ASN A 131 10.43 26.05 -2.61
CA ASN A 131 11.36 26.93 -1.89
C ASN A 131 11.05 27.05 -0.38
N LEU A 132 10.80 25.91 0.27
CA LEU A 132 10.44 25.80 1.70
C LEU A 132 9.07 26.37 2.09
N ALA A 133 8.20 26.72 1.13
CA ALA A 133 6.83 27.16 1.44
C ALA A 133 5.97 26.04 2.07
N ASP A 134 6.36 24.78 1.87
CA ASP A 134 5.76 23.57 2.43
C ASP A 134 6.37 23.14 3.77
N LEU A 135 7.24 23.95 4.35
CA LEU A 135 7.81 23.69 5.66
C LEU A 135 6.74 23.86 6.75
N GLU A 136 6.43 22.77 7.45
CA GLU A 136 5.37 22.74 8.47
C GLU A 136 5.56 23.78 9.58
N ASN A 137 6.78 23.91 10.10
CA ASN A 137 7.10 24.88 11.15
C ASN A 137 8.38 25.67 10.83
N ALA A 138 8.20 26.75 10.09
CA ALA A 138 9.28 27.66 9.75
C ALA A 138 9.93 28.33 10.98
N GLY A 139 9.22 28.49 12.10
CA GLY A 139 9.77 29.03 13.35
C GLY A 139 10.78 28.09 13.98
N THR A 140 10.39 26.83 14.20
CA THR A 140 11.27 25.79 14.72
C THR A 140 12.48 25.57 13.81
N ALA A 141 12.27 25.54 12.49
CA ALA A 141 13.37 25.40 11.55
C ALA A 141 14.37 26.57 11.62
N ARG A 142 13.90 27.82 11.75
CA ARG A 142 14.77 28.98 11.95
C ARG A 142 15.55 28.89 13.27
N ASN A 143 14.87 28.49 14.34
CA ASN A 143 15.51 28.31 15.65
C ASN A 143 16.60 27.24 15.60
N ASN A 144 16.34 26.10 14.95
CA ASN A 144 17.34 25.03 14.78
C ASN A 144 18.54 25.45 13.92
N LEU A 145 18.38 26.46 13.07
CA LEU A 145 19.44 27.01 12.23
C LEU A 145 20.11 28.26 12.85
N ASP A 146 19.71 28.68 14.05
CA ASP A 146 20.19 29.89 14.72
C ASP A 146 20.06 31.16 13.86
N VAL A 147 18.99 31.28 13.08
CA VAL A 147 18.71 32.47 12.24
C VAL A 147 17.52 33.28 12.76
N TYR A 148 17.67 34.61 12.74
CA TYR A 148 16.58 35.52 13.12
C TYR A 148 15.59 35.75 11.97
N SER A 149 14.32 35.92 12.33
CA SER A 149 13.32 36.45 11.40
C SER A 149 13.53 37.94 11.12
N LYS A 150 12.86 38.46 10.07
CA LYS A 150 12.88 39.90 9.76
C LYS A 150 12.44 40.74 10.97
N SER A 151 11.34 40.38 11.62
CA SER A 151 10.85 41.11 12.80
C SER A 151 11.82 41.05 14.00
N GLU A 152 12.48 39.92 14.23
CA GLU A 152 13.48 39.82 15.31
C GLU A 152 14.74 40.62 14.98
N GLY A 153 15.16 40.65 13.71
CA GLY A 153 16.22 41.52 13.21
C GLY A 153 15.87 43.00 13.36
N ASP A 154 14.67 43.40 12.93
CA ASP A 154 14.17 44.77 12.99
C ASP A 154 14.09 45.30 14.44
N ASN A 155 13.85 44.41 15.41
CA ASN A 155 13.85 44.76 16.83
C ASN A 155 15.26 44.81 17.44
N ARG A 156 16.26 44.18 16.81
CA ARG A 156 17.64 44.13 17.32
C ARG A 156 18.54 45.21 16.74
N TYR A 157 18.29 45.66 15.51
CA TYR A 157 19.17 46.57 14.78
C TYR A 157 18.49 47.91 14.48
N LEU A 158 19.28 48.99 14.45
CA LEU A 158 18.81 50.30 14.02
C LEU A 158 18.46 50.29 12.54
N ARG A 159 17.28 50.83 12.22
CA ARG A 159 16.77 50.87 10.85
C ARG A 159 17.13 52.19 10.18
N ARG A 160 17.72 52.10 8.98
CA ARG A 160 18.21 53.27 8.24
C ARG A 160 17.10 54.30 8.00
N GLU A 161 15.93 53.84 7.60
CA GLU A 161 14.77 54.69 7.29
C GLU A 161 14.18 55.40 8.51
N GLN A 162 14.47 54.91 9.72
CA GLN A 162 14.02 55.55 10.96
C GLN A 162 14.94 56.71 11.38
N ASN A 163 16.11 56.86 10.74
CA ASN A 163 17.04 57.95 11.02
C ASN A 163 17.33 58.14 12.53
N GLY A 164 17.49 57.04 13.27
CA GLY A 164 17.76 57.04 14.71
C GLY A 164 16.55 57.33 15.62
N ALA A 165 15.34 57.47 15.06
CA ALA A 165 14.12 57.58 15.86
C ALA A 165 13.90 56.34 16.75
N ASP A 166 14.33 55.17 16.26
CA ASP A 166 14.25 53.86 16.90
C ASP A 166 15.38 53.57 17.90
N ILE A 167 16.25 54.54 18.20
CA ILE A 167 17.18 54.44 19.32
C ILE A 167 16.37 54.41 20.64
N PRO A 168 16.46 53.34 21.45
CA PRO A 168 15.70 53.20 22.69
C PRO A 168 16.08 54.25 23.74
N ASP A 169 17.38 54.50 23.90
CA ASP A 169 17.92 55.52 24.79
C ASP A 169 18.83 56.47 24.01
N LYS A 170 18.26 57.60 23.60
CA LYS A 170 18.97 58.65 22.86
C LYS A 170 20.01 59.35 23.73
N GLY A 171 19.80 59.43 25.05
CA GLY A 171 20.73 60.03 25.99
C GLY A 171 22.01 59.19 26.12
N ALA A 172 21.84 57.89 26.37
CA ALA A 172 22.95 56.93 26.41
C ALA A 172 23.65 56.84 25.04
N PHE A 173 22.90 56.93 23.93
CA PHE A 173 23.51 56.99 22.60
C PHE A 173 24.42 58.21 22.46
N ILE A 174 23.99 59.41 22.86
CA ILE A 174 24.79 60.65 22.86
C ILE A 174 26.06 60.49 23.73
N ASP A 175 25.95 59.83 24.88
CA ASP A 175 27.11 59.51 25.73
C ASP A 175 28.11 58.60 25.00
N ASN A 176 27.62 57.51 24.42
CA ASN A 176 28.43 56.49 23.75
C ASN A 176 29.15 57.02 22.50
N VAL A 177 28.57 58.01 21.81
CA VAL A 177 29.23 58.69 20.69
C VAL A 177 30.11 59.87 21.13
N GLY A 178 30.26 60.12 22.43
CA GLY A 178 31.14 61.14 22.99
C GLY A 178 30.64 62.58 22.82
N LEU A 179 29.34 62.79 22.59
CA LEU A 179 28.79 64.13 22.30
C LEU A 179 28.22 64.85 23.52
N ARG A 180 28.18 64.22 24.70
CA ARG A 180 27.57 64.80 25.90
C ARG A 180 28.16 66.16 26.31
N GLU A 181 29.49 66.29 26.33
CA GLU A 181 30.12 67.57 26.64
C GLU A 181 29.79 68.66 25.61
N THR A 182 29.70 68.29 24.34
CA THR A 182 29.34 69.23 23.26
C THR A 182 27.92 69.72 23.44
N VAL A 183 26.98 68.84 23.79
CA VAL A 183 25.59 69.20 24.11
C VAL A 183 25.53 70.15 25.31
N ASN A 184 26.26 69.86 26.39
CA ASN A 184 26.28 70.73 27.58
C ASN A 184 26.87 72.12 27.24
N LYS A 185 28.02 72.17 26.57
CA LYS A 185 28.64 73.44 26.14
C LYS A 185 27.73 74.25 25.23
N ALA A 186 26.97 73.60 24.35
CA ALA A 186 26.01 74.28 23.47
C ALA A 186 24.78 74.79 24.24
N ALA A 187 24.30 74.05 25.24
CA ALA A 187 23.19 74.47 26.10
C ALA A 187 23.55 75.69 26.97
N ASP A 188 24.81 75.75 27.44
CA ASP A 188 25.35 76.85 28.25
C ASP A 188 25.88 78.04 27.42
N ALA A 189 25.84 77.96 26.09
CA ALA A 189 26.35 79.02 25.23
C ALA A 189 25.41 80.23 25.20
N LEU A 190 25.98 81.44 25.28
CA LEU A 190 25.21 82.69 25.17
C LEU A 190 24.55 82.78 23.77
N PRO A 191 23.22 83.00 23.67
CA PRO A 191 22.55 83.16 22.38
C PRO A 191 23.12 84.35 21.59
N SER A 192 23.36 84.16 20.29
CA SER A 192 23.89 85.21 19.41
C SER A 192 22.93 86.40 19.20
N GLY A 193 21.65 86.25 19.57
CA GLY A 193 20.64 87.33 19.54
C GLY A 193 20.70 88.30 20.73
N GLY A 194 21.62 88.10 21.68
CA GLY A 194 21.75 88.89 22.90
C GLY A 194 20.74 88.46 23.98
N THR A 195 21.22 88.23 25.20
CA THR A 195 20.36 88.10 26.37
C THR A 195 19.89 89.48 26.78
N ALA A 196 18.58 89.73 26.81
CA ALA A 196 18.04 90.88 27.52
C ALA A 196 18.46 90.74 28.99
N VAL A 197 19.34 91.64 29.44
CA VAL A 197 19.71 91.76 30.85
C VAL A 197 18.44 92.17 31.59
N ALA A 198 17.89 91.27 32.41
CA ALA A 198 16.87 91.67 33.38
C ALA A 198 17.53 92.64 34.36
N ALA A 199 17.02 93.88 34.38
CA ALA A 199 17.43 94.94 35.30
C ALA A 199 17.05 94.62 36.75
#